data_AF-A0A511RGS9-F1
#
_entry.id   AF-A0A511RGS9-F1
#
_cell.length_a   1.000
_cell.length_b   1.000
_cell.length_c   1.000
_cell.angle_alpha   90.00
_cell.angle_beta   90.00
_cell.angle_gamma   90.00
#
_symmetry.space_group_name_H-M   'P 1'
#
loop_
_entity.id
_entity.type
_entity.pdbx_description
1 polymer ?
#
loop_
_entity_poly.entity_id
_entity_poly.type
_entity_poly.pdbx_seq_one_letter_code
_entity_poly.pdbx_strand_id
1 'polypeptide(L)'
;MRVNLYATFRDVAGVKHLELDGATVGEVLERLLAQHPEMQGELFDAPGVLSERVSVFVNGRDVRYLQGLATPVGPEDVLDLFPPVAGGALGFAGPDRDGVWRAELGGLSPWLLATYLRRWGAVEERGRWRCDGAWVRFRSLPPRVVGGLCTGRLEVEVGGAEARRWAERISASAMRGGG
;
A
#
# COMPACT_ATOMS: atom_id res chain seq x y z
N MET A 1 12.68 18.50 -9.34
CA MET A 1 12.32 17.07 -9.45
C MET A 1 10.92 16.91 -8.89
N ARG A 2 10.06 16.16 -9.58
CA ARG A 2 8.66 16.03 -9.18
C ARG A 2 8.49 14.95 -8.12
N VAL A 3 7.85 15.31 -7.01
CA VAL A 3 7.49 14.38 -5.94
C VAL A 3 5.98 14.23 -5.87
N ASN A 4 5.46 13.06 -6.22
CA ASN A 4 4.04 12.75 -6.17
C ASN A 4 3.66 12.20 -4.79
N LEU A 5 2.59 12.75 -4.21
CA LEU A 5 2.09 12.38 -2.90
C LEU A 5 0.77 11.61 -3.01
N TYR A 6 0.70 10.52 -2.23
CA TYR A 6 -0.44 9.62 -2.21
C TYR A 6 -1.03 9.47 -0.81
N ALA A 7 -2.34 9.18 -0.77
CA ALA A 7 -3.10 8.92 0.46
C ALA A 7 -2.80 9.95 1.57
N THR A 8 -2.45 9.50 2.77
CA THR A 8 -2.18 10.34 3.94
C THR A 8 -1.19 11.46 3.66
N PHE A 9 -0.12 11.21 2.87
CA PHE A 9 0.85 12.27 2.54
C PHE A 9 0.24 13.39 1.70
N ARG A 10 -0.73 13.08 0.84
CA ARG A 10 -1.48 14.10 0.10
C ARG A 10 -2.38 14.91 1.02
N ASP A 11 -3.05 14.24 1.96
CA ASP A 11 -3.98 14.90 2.88
C ASP A 11 -3.22 15.83 3.83
N VAL A 12 -2.03 15.40 4.27
CA VAL A 12 -1.10 16.18 5.10
C VAL A 12 -0.53 17.38 4.32
N ALA A 13 -0.02 17.17 3.11
CA ALA A 13 0.57 18.27 2.32
C ALA A 13 -0.47 19.20 1.68
N GLY A 14 -1.73 18.78 1.58
CA GLY A 14 -2.80 19.48 0.86
C GLY A 14 -2.63 19.54 -0.66
N VAL A 15 -1.56 18.95 -1.21
CA VAL A 15 -1.22 18.96 -2.63
C VAL A 15 -0.92 17.56 -3.17
N LYS A 16 -1.15 17.36 -4.46
CA LYS A 16 -0.93 16.05 -5.13
C LYS A 16 0.54 15.82 -5.52
N HIS A 17 1.28 16.89 -5.72
CA HIS A 17 2.69 16.85 -6.08
C HIS A 17 3.39 18.13 -5.61
N LEU A 18 4.69 18.02 -5.41
CA LEU A 18 5.61 19.11 -5.08
C LEU A 18 6.79 19.06 -6.06
N GLU A 19 7.40 20.21 -6.29
CA GLU A 19 8.70 20.28 -6.96
C GLU A 19 9.77 20.49 -5.88
N LEU A 20 10.66 19.51 -5.76
CA LEU A 20 11.76 19.52 -4.80
C LEU A 20 13.08 19.27 -5.52
N ASP A 21 14.15 19.83 -4.99
CA ASP A 21 15.51 19.64 -5.49
C ASP A 21 16.30 18.71 -4.55
N GLY A 22 17.22 17.95 -5.14
CA GLY A 22 18.16 17.08 -4.42
C GLY A 22 18.92 16.20 -5.40
N ALA A 23 20.12 15.77 -5.01
CA ALA A 23 20.94 14.85 -5.80
C ALA A 23 20.67 13.38 -5.45
N THR A 24 20.00 13.12 -4.32
CA THR A 24 19.65 11.78 -3.84
C THR A 24 18.22 11.73 -3.30
N VAL A 25 17.64 10.53 -3.24
CA VAL A 25 16.33 10.30 -2.60
C VAL A 25 16.32 10.84 -1.17
N GLY A 26 17.40 10.64 -0.41
CA GLY A 26 17.54 11.13 0.95
C GLY A 26 17.41 12.65 1.05
N GLU A 27 18.18 13.38 0.24
CA GLU A 27 18.12 14.84 0.20
C GLU A 27 16.71 15.35 -0.14
N VAL A 28 16.04 14.72 -1.10
CA VAL A 28 14.68 15.10 -1.48
C VAL A 28 13.70 14.86 -0.34
N LEU A 29 13.80 13.73 0.36
CA LEU A 29 12.95 13.44 1.52
C LEU A 29 13.23 14.39 2.69
N GLU A 30 14.48 14.79 2.91
CA GLU A 30 14.83 15.82 3.90
C GLU A 30 14.19 17.17 3.57
N ARG A 31 14.20 17.57 2.29
CA ARG A 31 13.52 18.79 1.82
C ARG A 31 12.01 18.70 1.99
N LEU A 32 11.43 17.54 1.74
CA LEU A 32 10.01 17.28 1.99
C LEU A 32 9.69 17.45 3.49
N LEU A 33 10.51 16.87 4.38
CA LEU A 33 10.34 16.98 5.82
C LEU A 33 10.54 18.41 6.35
N ALA A 34 11.39 19.21 5.72
CA ALA A 34 11.54 20.62 6.08
C ALA A 34 10.25 21.43 5.84
N GLN A 35 9.43 21.01 4.86
CA GLN A 35 8.13 21.63 4.57
C GLN A 35 6.98 20.96 5.33
N HIS A 36 7.08 19.65 5.60
CA HIS A 36 6.06 18.83 6.26
C HIS A 36 6.66 17.96 7.37
N PRO A 37 7.08 18.54 8.52
CA PRO A 37 7.74 17.81 9.60
C PRO A 37 6.91 16.65 10.17
N GLU A 38 5.58 16.76 10.11
CA GLU A 38 4.63 15.77 10.57
C GLU A 38 4.73 14.41 9.85
N MET A 39 5.31 14.37 8.65
CA MET A 39 5.52 13.12 7.89
C MET A 39 6.70 12.29 8.42
N GLN A 40 7.53 12.84 9.31
CA GLN A 40 8.78 12.19 9.74
C GLN A 40 8.56 10.81 10.36
N GLY A 41 7.56 10.66 11.24
CA GLY A 41 7.27 9.38 11.90
C GLY A 41 6.65 8.31 10.99
N GLU A 42 6.17 8.71 9.81
CA GLU A 42 5.71 7.76 8.78
C GLU A 42 6.82 7.37 7.81
N LEU A 43 7.74 8.31 7.52
CA LEU A 43 8.82 8.11 6.56
C LEU A 43 10.03 7.39 7.15
N PHE A 44 10.35 7.64 8.42
CA PHE A 44 11.57 7.15 9.06
C PHE A 44 11.26 6.46 10.40
N ASP A 45 11.80 5.25 10.59
CA ASP A 45 11.71 4.56 11.89
C ASP A 45 12.81 5.06 12.85
N ALA A 46 13.91 5.58 12.31
CA ALA A 46 15.01 6.24 13.04
C ALA A 46 15.71 7.24 12.11
N PRO A 47 16.55 8.17 12.62
CA PRO A 47 17.27 9.12 11.78
C PRO A 47 18.08 8.41 10.68
N GLY A 48 17.77 8.71 9.41
CA GLY A 48 18.40 8.09 8.25
C GLY A 48 17.96 6.64 7.95
N VAL A 49 17.00 6.09 8.70
CA VAL A 49 16.46 4.74 8.49
C VAL A 49 15.06 4.86 7.91
N LEU A 50 14.95 4.70 6.59
CA LEU A 50 13.67 4.69 5.88
C LEU A 50 12.79 3.58 6.46
N SER A 51 11.55 3.91 6.83
CA SER A 51 10.63 2.96 7.44
C SER A 51 10.39 1.77 6.51
N GLU A 52 10.31 0.55 7.04
CA GLU A 52 9.94 -0.62 6.23
C GLU A 52 8.50 -0.52 5.68
N ARG A 53 7.70 0.35 6.29
CA ARG A 53 6.28 0.48 5.98
C ARG A 53 6.03 1.42 4.80
N VAL A 54 6.82 2.49 4.63
CA VAL A 54 6.64 3.44 3.50
C VAL A 54 7.09 2.80 2.18
N SER A 55 6.45 3.13 1.06
CA SER A 55 6.99 2.77 -0.27
C SER A 55 7.45 4.02 -1.01
N VAL A 56 8.67 3.97 -1.54
CA VAL A 56 9.29 5.09 -2.25
C VAL A 56 9.78 4.55 -3.59
N PHE A 57 9.33 5.17 -4.68
CA PHE A 57 9.73 4.79 -6.03
C PHE A 57 10.40 5.95 -6.74
N VAL A 58 11.44 5.65 -7.51
CA VAL A 58 12.04 6.57 -8.48
C VAL A 58 11.74 6.01 -9.85
N ASN A 59 11.01 6.77 -10.67
CA ASN A 59 10.59 6.37 -12.02
C ASN A 59 9.96 4.96 -12.07
N GLY A 60 9.09 4.67 -11.08
CA GLY A 60 8.40 3.38 -10.95
C GLY A 60 9.23 2.23 -10.39
N ARG A 61 10.48 2.46 -9.94
CA ARG A 61 11.32 1.43 -9.30
C ARG A 61 11.46 1.70 -7.81
N ASP A 62 11.16 0.71 -6.97
CA ASP A 62 11.30 0.83 -5.51
C ASP A 62 12.77 1.02 -5.14
N VAL A 63 13.06 2.07 -4.36
CA VAL A 63 14.42 2.46 -3.95
C VAL A 63 15.14 1.39 -3.13
N ARG A 64 14.41 0.45 -2.52
CA ARG A 64 14.98 -0.68 -1.79
C ARG A 64 15.72 -1.67 -2.68
N TYR A 65 15.34 -1.75 -3.96
CA TYR A 65 16.07 -2.51 -4.97
C TYR A 65 17.13 -1.67 -5.70
N LEU A 66 17.30 -0.41 -5.29
CA LEU A 66 18.33 0.52 -5.78
C LEU A 66 19.37 0.73 -4.67
N GLN A 67 19.69 1.99 -4.33
CA GLN A 67 20.64 2.35 -3.28
C GLN A 67 19.92 2.96 -2.05
N GLY A 68 18.62 2.70 -1.89
CA GLY A 68 17.82 3.28 -0.80
C GLY A 68 17.83 4.80 -0.85
N LEU A 69 18.11 5.44 0.28
CA LEU A 69 18.22 6.90 0.38
C LEU A 69 19.40 7.46 -0.44
N ALA A 70 20.44 6.67 -0.69
CA ALA A 70 21.58 7.08 -1.49
C ALA A 70 21.33 6.94 -3.01
N THR A 71 20.12 6.54 -3.43
CA THR A 71 19.76 6.44 -4.85
C THR A 71 19.89 7.83 -5.48
N PRO A 72 20.74 7.99 -6.51
CA PRO A 72 20.92 9.27 -7.19
C PRO A 72 19.67 9.61 -7.98
N VAL A 73 19.30 10.89 -7.97
CA VAL A 73 18.14 11.41 -8.70
C VAL A 73 18.48 12.72 -9.39
N GLY A 74 17.82 12.97 -10.52
CA GLY A 74 17.97 14.17 -11.33
C GLY A 74 16.71 15.05 -11.36
N PRO A 75 16.81 16.25 -11.95
CA PRO A 75 15.69 17.20 -12.01
C PRO A 75 14.48 16.67 -12.79
N GLU A 76 14.71 15.80 -13.77
CA GLU A 76 13.67 15.20 -14.63
C GLU A 76 13.06 13.91 -14.05
N ASP A 77 13.58 13.40 -12.92
CA ASP A 77 13.05 12.19 -12.31
C ASP A 77 11.73 12.45 -11.60
N VAL A 78 10.96 11.37 -11.43
CA VAL A 78 9.71 11.39 -10.68
C VAL A 78 9.85 10.47 -9.48
N LEU A 79 9.59 11.03 -8.31
CA LEU A 79 9.56 10.29 -7.05
C LEU A 79 8.11 10.09 -6.60
N ASP A 80 7.68 8.85 -6.44
CA ASP A 80 6.35 8.52 -5.95
C ASP A 80 6.43 8.06 -4.49
N LEU A 81 5.69 8.77 -3.63
CA LEU A 81 5.73 8.57 -2.20
C LEU A 81 4.40 8.06 -1.65
N PHE A 82 4.45 6.85 -1.12
CA PHE A 82 3.31 6.10 -0.65
C PHE A 82 3.44 5.88 0.85
N PRO A 83 2.55 6.44 1.70
CA PRO A 83 2.55 6.09 3.11
C PRO A 83 2.40 4.58 3.32
N PRO A 84 2.65 4.08 4.54
CA PRO A 84 2.40 2.70 4.94
C PRO A 84 1.10 2.05 4.45
N VAL A 85 0.09 2.88 4.15
CA VAL A 85 -1.26 2.46 3.77
C VAL A 85 -1.70 3.15 2.46
N ALA A 86 -0.80 3.27 1.48
CA ALA A 86 -1.07 4.01 0.24
C ALA A 86 -1.57 3.17 -0.94
N GLY A 87 -2.35 2.14 -0.67
CA GLY A 87 -3.45 1.79 -1.56
C GLY A 87 -4.67 2.00 -0.71
N GLY A 88 -5.69 2.70 -1.21
CA GLY A 88 -6.91 2.93 -0.44
C GLY A 88 -7.32 1.65 0.30
N ALA A 89 -7.31 1.70 1.62
CA ALA A 89 -7.54 0.58 2.55
C ALA A 89 -6.70 -0.70 2.37
N LEU A 90 -5.40 -0.61 2.08
CA LEU A 90 -4.46 -1.75 2.15
C LEU A 90 -4.18 -2.17 3.59
N GLY A 91 -5.18 -2.70 4.26
CA GLY A 91 -5.04 -3.26 5.59
C GLY A 91 -6.38 -3.41 6.26
N PHE A 92 -6.55 -4.52 6.96
CA PHE A 92 -7.68 -4.70 7.82
C PHE A 92 -7.42 -3.90 9.11
N ALA A 93 -8.19 -2.83 9.36
CA ALA A 93 -7.99 -1.92 10.50
C ALA A 93 -8.33 -2.54 11.87
N GLY A 94 -8.95 -3.72 11.88
CA GLY A 94 -9.46 -4.41 13.05
C GLY A 94 -10.72 -5.20 12.68
N PRO A 95 -11.17 -6.13 13.54
CA PRO A 95 -12.48 -6.73 13.39
C PRO A 95 -13.57 -5.71 13.73
N ASP A 96 -14.74 -5.85 13.11
CA ASP A 96 -15.96 -5.17 13.56
C ASP A 96 -16.52 -5.78 14.86
N ARG A 97 -17.73 -5.33 15.26
CA ARG A 97 -18.42 -5.83 16.46
C ARG A 97 -18.75 -7.33 16.41
N ASP A 98 -18.76 -7.92 15.21
CA ASP A 98 -19.04 -9.34 14.97
C ASP A 98 -17.74 -10.17 14.80
N GLY A 99 -16.56 -9.57 15.00
CA GLY A 99 -15.29 -10.27 14.84
C GLY A 99 -14.81 -10.38 13.38
N VAL A 100 -15.43 -9.65 12.45
CA VAL A 100 -15.15 -9.70 11.02
C VAL A 100 -14.23 -8.56 10.60
N TRP A 101 -13.09 -8.92 10.05
CA TRP A 101 -12.11 -7.99 9.49
C TRP A 101 -12.55 -7.61 8.08
N ARG A 102 -12.63 -6.31 7.76
CA ARG A 102 -12.93 -5.82 6.41
C ARG A 102 -11.87 -4.86 5.89
N ALA A 103 -11.62 -4.93 4.58
CA ALA A 103 -10.71 -4.02 3.87
C ALA A 103 -11.16 -3.84 2.42
N GLU A 104 -10.90 -2.67 1.83
CA GLU A 104 -10.93 -2.50 0.36
C GLU A 104 -9.49 -2.61 -0.15
N LEU A 105 -9.19 -3.60 -0.99
CA LEU A 105 -7.85 -3.78 -1.55
C LEU A 105 -7.81 -3.23 -2.98
N GLY A 106 -6.85 -2.36 -3.24
CA GLY A 106 -6.47 -1.94 -4.60
C GLY A 106 -5.41 -2.86 -5.20
N GLY A 107 -5.35 -2.94 -6.53
CA GLY A 107 -4.28 -3.68 -7.24
C GLY A 107 -4.41 -5.20 -7.19
N LEU A 108 -5.49 -5.74 -6.62
CA LEU A 108 -5.76 -7.17 -6.55
C LEU A 108 -7.06 -7.50 -7.27
N SER A 109 -6.97 -8.30 -8.34
CA SER A 109 -8.18 -8.78 -9.05
C SER A 109 -8.86 -9.92 -8.27
N PRO A 110 -10.18 -10.12 -8.40
CA PRO A 110 -10.89 -11.24 -7.78
C PRO A 110 -10.29 -12.60 -8.13
N TRP A 111 -9.90 -12.79 -9.38
CA TRP A 111 -9.27 -14.02 -9.87
C TRP A 111 -7.90 -14.27 -9.22
N LEU A 112 -7.11 -13.22 -9.02
CA LEU A 112 -5.79 -13.34 -8.40
C LEU A 112 -5.93 -13.68 -6.91
N LEU A 113 -6.86 -13.04 -6.19
CA LEU A 113 -7.14 -13.41 -4.80
C LEU A 113 -7.64 -14.87 -4.69
N ALA A 114 -8.58 -15.28 -5.56
CA ALA A 114 -9.05 -16.66 -5.62
C ALA A 114 -7.89 -17.65 -5.84
N THR A 115 -6.94 -17.31 -6.71
CA THR A 115 -5.76 -18.13 -6.99
C THR A 115 -4.85 -18.26 -5.76
N TYR A 116 -4.60 -17.16 -5.04
CA TYR A 116 -3.86 -17.22 -3.78
C TYR A 116 -4.56 -18.09 -2.73
N LEU A 117 -5.86 -17.91 -2.56
CA LEU A 117 -6.65 -18.67 -1.59
C LEU A 117 -6.58 -20.18 -1.88
N ARG A 118 -6.76 -20.60 -3.14
CA ARG A 118 -6.58 -22.01 -3.55
C ARG A 118 -5.19 -22.52 -3.24
N ARG A 119 -4.14 -21.75 -3.58
CA ARG A 119 -2.75 -22.11 -3.31
C ARG A 119 -2.47 -22.24 -1.80
N TRP A 120 -3.20 -21.52 -0.97
CA TRP A 120 -3.09 -21.58 0.49
C TRP A 120 -3.98 -22.66 1.11
N GLY A 121 -4.66 -23.48 0.30
CA GLY A 121 -5.50 -24.59 0.76
C GLY A 121 -6.93 -24.18 1.10
N ALA A 122 -7.37 -22.97 0.75
CA ALA A 122 -8.76 -22.57 0.94
C ALA A 122 -9.66 -23.18 -0.14
N VAL A 123 -10.87 -23.56 0.27
CA VAL A 123 -11.88 -24.17 -0.60
C VAL A 123 -13.06 -23.22 -0.75
N GLU A 124 -13.51 -23.02 -1.97
CA GLU A 124 -14.68 -22.19 -2.25
C GLU A 124 -15.98 -22.98 -2.00
N GLU A 125 -16.86 -22.44 -1.15
CA GLU A 125 -18.16 -22.99 -0.84
C GLU A 125 -19.21 -21.86 -0.82
N ARG A 126 -20.13 -21.88 -1.81
CA ARG A 126 -21.26 -20.93 -1.92
C ARG A 126 -20.85 -19.44 -1.80
N GLY A 127 -19.77 -19.04 -2.49
CA GLY A 127 -19.29 -17.65 -2.49
C GLY A 127 -18.52 -17.24 -1.23
N ARG A 128 -18.16 -18.20 -0.38
CA ARG A 128 -17.28 -18.02 0.77
C ARG A 128 -16.13 -19.03 0.68
N TRP A 129 -14.92 -18.57 0.93
CA TRP A 129 -13.72 -19.38 0.95
C TRP A 129 -13.48 -19.87 2.37
N ARG A 130 -13.56 -21.19 2.58
CA ARG A 130 -13.22 -21.83 3.85
C ARG A 130 -11.72 -22.03 3.92
N CYS A 131 -11.13 -21.59 5.01
CA CYS A 131 -9.71 -21.75 5.30
C CYS A 131 -9.52 -22.21 6.75
N ASP A 132 -8.29 -22.60 7.08
CA ASP A 132 -7.95 -23.10 8.41
C ASP A 132 -8.29 -22.05 9.49
N GLY A 133 -9.28 -22.36 10.33
CA GLY A 133 -9.79 -21.50 11.40
C GLY A 133 -10.51 -20.22 10.95
N ALA A 134 -10.75 -20.01 9.65
CA ALA A 134 -11.31 -18.77 9.14
C ALA A 134 -12.18 -18.97 7.88
N TRP A 135 -12.80 -17.87 7.45
CA TRP A 135 -13.44 -17.77 6.16
C TRP A 135 -13.14 -16.42 5.51
N VAL A 136 -13.10 -16.40 4.19
CA VAL A 136 -12.86 -15.21 3.37
C VAL A 136 -14.02 -15.01 2.41
N ARG A 137 -14.51 -13.78 2.27
CA ARG A 137 -15.47 -13.37 1.24
C ARG A 137 -14.89 -12.15 0.53
N PHE A 138 -15.11 -12.03 -0.77
CA PHE A 138 -14.71 -10.82 -1.49
C PHE A 138 -15.66 -10.51 -2.63
N ARG A 139 -15.74 -9.23 -3.00
CA ARG A 139 -16.48 -8.75 -4.17
C ARG A 139 -15.76 -7.59 -4.84
N SER A 140 -15.89 -7.51 -6.16
CA SER A 140 -15.42 -6.35 -6.93
C SER A 140 -16.22 -5.12 -6.56
N LEU A 141 -15.52 -4.01 -6.37
CA LEU A 141 -16.11 -2.67 -6.26
C LEU A 141 -15.89 -1.92 -7.58
N PRO A 142 -16.70 -0.87 -7.85
CA PRO A 142 -16.46 0.01 -8.99
C PRO A 142 -15.02 0.55 -8.96
N PRO A 143 -14.30 0.49 -10.09
CA PRO A 143 -12.92 0.93 -10.16
C PRO A 143 -12.81 2.41 -9.79
N ARG A 144 -11.71 2.77 -9.13
CA ARG A 144 -11.46 4.16 -8.76
C ARG A 144 -10.44 4.75 -9.73
N VAL A 145 -10.75 5.94 -10.25
CA VAL A 145 -9.81 6.72 -11.05
C VAL A 145 -9.04 7.64 -10.12
N VAL A 146 -7.72 7.48 -10.07
CA VAL A 146 -6.82 8.37 -9.31
C VAL A 146 -5.81 8.95 -10.29
N GLY A 147 -6.04 10.20 -10.71
CA GLY A 147 -5.27 10.79 -11.82
C GLY A 147 -5.61 10.09 -13.13
N GLY A 148 -4.60 9.57 -13.85
CA GLY A 148 -4.76 8.76 -15.07
C GLY A 148 -4.81 7.24 -14.84
N LEU A 149 -4.67 6.78 -13.59
CA LEU A 149 -4.65 5.35 -13.25
C LEU A 149 -6.08 4.89 -12.88
N CYS A 150 -6.59 3.89 -13.60
CA CYS A 150 -7.84 3.20 -13.28
C CYS A 150 -7.51 1.92 -12.51
N THR A 151 -7.84 1.87 -11.22
CA THR A 151 -7.53 0.69 -10.39
C THR A 151 -8.80 -0.08 -10.03
N GLY A 152 -8.75 -1.39 -10.24
CA GLY A 152 -9.74 -2.31 -9.68
C GLY A 152 -9.70 -2.26 -8.16
N ARG A 153 -10.88 -2.31 -7.54
CA ARG A 153 -11.04 -2.36 -6.09
C ARG A 153 -11.75 -3.64 -5.70
N LEU A 154 -11.31 -4.23 -4.60
CA LEU A 154 -11.87 -5.46 -4.07
C LEU A 154 -12.23 -5.27 -2.61
N GLU A 155 -13.51 -5.37 -2.26
CA GLU A 155 -13.90 -5.47 -0.86
C GLU A 155 -13.62 -6.91 -0.40
N VAL A 156 -12.88 -7.06 0.70
CA VAL A 156 -12.54 -8.35 1.29
C VAL A 156 -12.98 -8.37 2.74
N GLU A 157 -13.62 -9.46 3.14
CA GLU A 157 -14.02 -9.75 4.51
C GLU A 157 -13.39 -11.06 4.97
N VAL A 158 -12.93 -11.09 6.21
CA VAL A 158 -12.34 -12.27 6.83
C VAL A 158 -12.93 -12.44 8.23
N GLY A 159 -13.45 -13.62 8.55
CA GLY A 159 -13.99 -13.93 9.86
C GLY A 159 -13.60 -15.32 10.36
N GLY A 160 -13.88 -15.61 11.63
CA GLY A 160 -13.44 -16.83 12.31
C GLY A 160 -12.31 -16.60 13.31
N ALA A 161 -11.89 -17.65 14.01
CA ALA A 161 -10.89 -17.57 15.08
C ALA A 161 -9.52 -17.11 14.56
N GLU A 162 -9.13 -17.55 13.36
CA GLU A 162 -7.85 -17.22 12.72
C GLU A 162 -7.97 -16.04 11.74
N ALA A 163 -9.03 -15.24 11.83
CA ALA A 163 -9.32 -14.19 10.84
C ALA A 163 -8.17 -13.19 10.68
N ARG A 164 -7.52 -12.80 11.78
CA ARG A 164 -6.36 -11.90 11.77
C ARG A 164 -5.22 -12.42 10.90
N ARG A 165 -4.84 -13.69 11.10
CA ARG A 165 -3.73 -14.34 10.37
C ARG A 165 -4.01 -14.36 8.87
N TRP A 166 -5.25 -14.64 8.47
CA TRP A 166 -5.66 -14.64 7.07
C TRP A 166 -5.75 -13.23 6.48
N ALA A 167 -6.25 -12.26 7.24
CA ALA A 167 -6.27 -10.85 6.88
C ALA A 167 -4.86 -10.31 6.59
N GLU A 168 -3.89 -10.56 7.49
CA GLU A 168 -2.48 -10.17 7.33
C GLU A 168 -1.86 -10.84 6.09
N ARG A 169 -2.13 -12.13 5.86
CA ARG A 169 -1.62 -12.88 4.71
C ARG A 169 -2.15 -12.37 3.36
N ILE A 170 -3.44 -12.03 3.31
CA ILE A 170 -4.09 -11.45 2.13
C ILE A 170 -3.49 -10.08 1.83
N SER A 171 -3.36 -9.21 2.86
CA SER A 171 -2.77 -7.89 2.72
C SER A 171 -1.34 -7.96 2.17
N ALA A 172 -0.51 -8.85 2.74
CA ALA A 172 0.87 -9.08 2.28
C ALA A 172 0.97 -9.51 0.81
N SER A 173 -0.06 -10.15 0.27
CA SER A 173 -0.07 -10.65 -1.11
C SER A 173 -0.65 -9.65 -2.09
N ALA A 174 -1.58 -8.80 -1.66
CA ALA A 174 -2.03 -7.64 -2.42
C ALA A 174 -0.87 -6.68 -2.73
N MET A 175 0.03 -6.47 -1.76
CA MET A 175 1.22 -5.61 -1.93
C MET A 175 2.24 -6.17 -2.94
N ARG A 176 2.22 -7.47 -3.23
CA ARG A 176 3.14 -8.12 -4.19
C ARG A 176 2.54 -8.31 -5.59
N GLY A 177 1.22 -8.11 -5.74
CA GLY A 177 0.48 -8.41 -6.97
C GLY A 177 0.37 -7.25 -7.98
N GLY A 178 0.87 -6.06 -7.62
CA GLY A 178 0.90 -4.90 -8.51
C GLY A 178 2.08 -4.97 -9.48
N GLY A 179 1.92 -5.76 -10.54
CA GLY A 179 2.76 -5.71 -11.74
C GLY A 179 2.25 -4.67 -12.74
#